data_AF-A0A959XLR5-F1
#
_entry.id   AF-A0A959XLR5-F1
#
_cell.length_a   1.000
_cell.length_b   1.000
_cell.length_c   1.000
_cell.angle_alpha   90.00
_cell.angle_beta   90.00
_cell.angle_gamma   90.00
#
_symmetry.space_group_name_H-M   'P 1'
#
loop_
_entity.id
_entity.type
_entity.pdbx_description
1 polymer ?
#
loop_
_entity_poly.entity_id
_entity_poly.type
_entity_poly.pdbx_seq_one_letter_code
_entity_poly.pdbx_strand_id
1 'polypeptide(L)'
;CRKMEEHVWPEQGVKELIENDYVLVSLYVDDKRELPKEEQHEYVTCTGKEKLIVTKGNKWSTVQLETFVISSQPYYALLSPDGRLLTDPVGYTPDKNEYIRFLQRGLDAMDILGATASR
;
A
#
# COMPACT_ATOMS: atom_id res chain seq x y z
N CYS A 1 0.22 6.43 10.34
CA CYS A 1 -0.46 7.03 9.19
C CYS A 1 -0.47 8.55 9.30
N ARG A 2 -1.27 9.13 10.21
CA ARG A 2 -1.39 10.59 10.41
C ARG A 2 -0.08 11.38 10.39
N LYS A 3 0.96 10.94 11.13
CA LYS A 3 2.27 11.63 11.12
C LYS A 3 2.90 11.75 9.72
N MET A 4 2.78 10.73 8.88
CA MET A 4 3.26 10.80 7.49
C MET A 4 2.40 11.76 6.66
N GLU A 5 1.08 11.65 6.78
CA GLU A 5 0.11 12.49 6.07
C GLU A 5 0.22 13.97 6.43
N GLU A 6 0.52 14.28 7.69
CA GLU A 6 0.60 15.65 8.23
C GLU A 6 1.98 16.29 8.04
N HIS A 7 3.06 15.50 8.06
CA HIS A 7 4.43 16.05 8.11
C HIS A 7 5.35 15.65 6.96
N VAL A 8 5.04 14.58 6.20
CA VAL A 8 5.91 14.11 5.11
C VAL A 8 5.24 14.32 3.77
N TRP A 9 3.98 13.92 3.61
CA TRP A 9 3.24 14.07 2.36
C TRP A 9 3.06 15.51 1.88
N PRO A 10 2.88 16.53 2.76
CA PRO A 10 2.75 17.91 2.33
C PRO A 10 4.08 18.57 1.94
N GLU A 11 5.22 17.95 2.26
CA GLU A 11 6.53 18.50 1.95
C GLU A 11 6.72 18.61 0.44
N GLN A 12 7.36 19.70 0.01
CA GLN A 12 7.69 19.93 -1.39
C GLN A 12 8.55 18.78 -1.93
N GLY A 13 8.29 18.36 -3.17
CA GLY A 13 8.89 17.19 -3.81
C GLY A 13 8.13 15.90 -3.52
N VAL A 14 7.78 15.61 -2.25
CA VAL A 14 6.92 14.45 -1.94
C VAL A 14 5.52 14.67 -2.51
N LYS A 15 4.92 15.83 -2.20
CA LYS A 15 3.59 16.20 -2.67
C LYS A 15 3.50 16.17 -4.20
N GLU A 16 4.49 16.77 -4.86
CA GLU A 16 4.54 16.88 -6.33
C GLU A 16 4.58 15.50 -6.99
N LEU A 17 5.40 14.57 -6.47
CA LEU A 17 5.46 13.19 -6.96
C LEU A 17 4.12 12.46 -6.75
N ILE A 18 3.54 12.57 -5.54
CA ILE A 18 2.27 11.89 -5.23
C ILE A 18 1.12 12.39 -6.11
N GLU A 19 1.03 13.70 -6.34
CA GLU A 19 -0.08 14.30 -7.08
C GLU A 19 0.05 14.13 -8.60
N ASN A 20 1.26 14.16 -9.14
CA ASN A 20 1.48 14.14 -10.59
C ASN A 20 1.81 12.76 -11.16
N ASP A 21 2.53 11.94 -10.41
CA ASP A 21 3.12 10.70 -10.93
C ASP A 21 2.51 9.43 -10.33
N TYR A 22 1.67 9.55 -9.30
CA TYR A 22 1.06 8.42 -8.60
C TYR A 22 -0.47 8.50 -8.50
N VAL A 23 -1.10 7.33 -8.43
CA VAL A 23 -2.49 7.19 -7.98
C VAL A 23 -2.46 6.70 -6.54
N LEU A 24 -2.85 7.56 -5.60
CA LEU A 24 -2.87 7.21 -4.18
C LEU A 24 -4.11 6.38 -3.83
N VAL A 25 -3.91 5.18 -3.30
CA VAL A 25 -4.98 4.28 -2.82
C VAL A 25 -4.81 4.04 -1.32
N SER A 26 -5.78 4.48 -0.51
CA SER A 26 -5.77 4.29 0.94
C SER A 26 -6.62 3.09 1.36
N LEU A 27 -5.96 2.06 1.89
CA LEU A 27 -6.60 0.84 2.39
C LEU A 27 -6.72 0.89 3.92
N TYR A 28 -7.90 1.27 4.42
CA TYR A 28 -8.15 1.40 5.86
C TYR A 28 -8.44 0.04 6.49
N VAL A 29 -7.53 -0.43 7.34
CA VAL A 29 -7.62 -1.72 8.05
C VAL A 29 -8.62 -1.73 9.22
N ASP A 30 -9.02 -0.55 9.68
CA ASP A 30 -9.96 -0.33 10.78
C ASP A 30 -11.37 0.05 10.32
N ASP A 31 -11.60 0.11 8.99
CA ASP A 31 -12.90 0.43 8.40
C ASP A 31 -13.99 -0.55 8.86
N LYS A 32 -15.03 0.00 9.50
CA LYS A 32 -16.14 -0.74 10.10
C LYS A 32 -17.32 -0.97 9.16
N ARG A 33 -17.28 -0.44 7.93
CA ARG A 33 -18.34 -0.68 6.95
C ARG A 33 -18.39 -2.17 6.61
N GLU A 34 -19.57 -2.76 6.72
CA GLU A 34 -19.80 -4.15 6.34
C GLU A 34 -19.58 -4.36 4.83
N LEU A 35 -19.10 -5.55 4.49
CA LEU A 35 -19.09 -6.06 3.12
C LEU A 35 -20.50 -6.56 2.75
N PRO A 36 -20.84 -6.68 1.45
CA PRO A 36 -22.01 -7.43 1.01
C PRO A 36 -22.02 -8.83 1.64
N LYS A 37 -23.20 -9.37 1.99
CA LYS A 37 -23.31 -10.64 2.73
C LYS A 37 -22.65 -11.80 1.99
N GLU A 38 -22.76 -11.83 0.68
CA GLU A 38 -22.08 -12.77 -0.23
C GLU A 38 -20.54 -12.68 -0.23
N GLU A 39 -19.95 -11.59 0.23
CA GLU A 39 -18.49 -11.45 0.42
C GLU A 39 -18.04 -11.77 1.86
N GLN A 40 -18.98 -12.04 2.78
CA GLN A 40 -18.64 -12.34 4.19
C GLN A 40 -18.31 -13.83 4.36
N HIS A 41 -17.13 -14.14 4.91
CA HIS A 41 -16.70 -15.52 5.12
C HIS A 41 -15.65 -15.65 6.22
N GLU A 42 -15.44 -16.88 6.70
CA GLU A 42 -14.29 -17.23 7.53
C GLU A 42 -13.05 -17.44 6.66
N TYR A 43 -11.89 -17.04 7.16
CA TYR A 43 -10.61 -17.16 6.47
C TYR A 43 -9.52 -17.60 7.45
N VAL A 44 -8.70 -18.57 7.05
CA VAL A 44 -7.50 -18.97 7.79
C VAL A 44 -6.31 -18.25 7.19
N THR A 45 -5.68 -17.39 7.98
CA THR A 45 -4.52 -16.61 7.53
C THR A 45 -3.28 -17.47 7.31
N CYS A 46 -2.29 -16.95 6.59
CA CYS A 46 -0.98 -17.58 6.42
C CYS A 46 -0.27 -17.90 7.76
N THR A 47 -0.68 -17.22 8.85
CA THR A 47 -0.20 -17.48 10.22
C THR A 47 -0.95 -18.60 10.95
N GLY A 48 -1.94 -19.23 10.29
CA GLY A 48 -2.80 -20.27 10.85
C GLY A 48 -3.94 -19.75 11.74
N LYS A 49 -4.13 -18.43 11.83
CA LYS A 49 -5.21 -17.83 12.64
C LYS A 49 -6.49 -17.74 11.83
N GLU A 50 -7.59 -18.19 12.41
CA GLU A 50 -8.95 -17.97 11.90
C GLU A 50 -9.37 -16.51 12.08
N LYS A 51 -10.02 -15.96 11.06
CA LYS A 51 -10.50 -14.59 11.04
C LYS A 51 -11.80 -14.50 10.26
N LEU A 52 -12.77 -13.80 10.83
CA LEU A 52 -14.02 -13.49 10.16
C LEU A 52 -13.86 -12.22 9.29
N ILE A 53 -14.15 -12.34 8.00
CA ILE A 53 -14.10 -11.25 7.02
C ILE A 53 -15.50 -10.68 6.87
N VAL A 54 -15.85 -9.67 7.68
CA VAL A 54 -17.18 -9.04 7.65
C VAL A 54 -17.15 -7.57 7.27
N THR A 55 -16.06 -6.87 7.58
CA THR A 55 -15.89 -5.46 7.23
C THR A 55 -14.81 -5.24 6.18
N LYS A 56 -14.85 -4.08 5.52
CA LYS A 56 -13.77 -3.60 4.65
C LYS A 56 -12.41 -3.62 5.35
N GLY A 57 -12.37 -3.24 6.63
CA GLY A 57 -11.16 -3.31 7.44
C GLY A 57 -10.64 -4.74 7.62
N ASN A 58 -11.52 -5.73 7.86
CA ASN A 58 -11.11 -7.13 7.92
C ASN A 58 -10.49 -7.58 6.60
N LYS A 59 -11.12 -7.24 5.46
CA LYS A 59 -10.62 -7.57 4.12
C LYS A 59 -9.22 -7.01 3.90
N TRP A 60 -9.02 -5.71 4.11
CA TRP A 60 -7.74 -5.06 3.84
C TRP A 60 -6.63 -5.47 4.81
N SER A 61 -6.94 -5.64 6.09
CA SER A 61 -5.94 -6.17 7.05
C SER A 61 -5.55 -7.62 6.75
N THR A 62 -6.46 -8.43 6.20
CA THR A 62 -6.11 -9.78 5.73
C THR A 62 -5.23 -9.71 4.49
N VAL A 63 -5.62 -8.95 3.46
CA VAL A 63 -4.79 -8.78 2.25
C VAL A 63 -3.38 -8.31 2.59
N GLN A 64 -3.23 -7.34 3.49
CA GLN A 64 -1.91 -6.86 3.94
C GLN A 64 -1.08 -7.99 4.58
N LEU A 65 -1.68 -8.78 5.47
CA LEU A 65 -1.00 -9.88 6.15
C LEU A 65 -0.63 -11.01 5.17
N GLU A 66 -1.54 -11.39 4.28
CA GLU A 66 -1.29 -12.46 3.31
C GLU A 66 -0.24 -12.06 2.27
N THR A 67 -0.22 -10.79 1.86
CA THR A 67 0.66 -10.30 0.80
C THR A 67 2.06 -9.96 1.31
N PHE A 68 2.14 -9.32 2.48
CA PHE A 68 3.38 -8.73 2.99
C PHE A 68 3.83 -9.31 4.33
N VAL A 69 3.06 -10.24 4.91
CA VAL A 69 3.36 -10.88 6.21
C VAL A 69 3.57 -9.82 7.32
N ILE A 70 2.83 -8.71 7.22
CA ILE A 70 2.92 -7.58 8.15
C ILE A 70 1.52 -7.14 8.59
N SER A 71 1.41 -6.71 9.84
CA SER A 71 0.16 -6.24 10.44
C SER A 71 0.26 -4.83 11.01
N SER A 72 1.41 -4.17 10.89
CA SER A 72 1.63 -2.80 11.34
C SER A 72 1.27 -1.78 10.26
N GLN A 73 0.86 -0.58 10.71
CA GLN A 73 0.63 0.59 9.87
C GLN A 73 1.37 1.80 10.46
N PRO A 74 1.86 2.74 9.64
CA PRO A 74 1.69 2.82 8.19
C PRO A 74 2.54 1.83 7.41
N TYR A 75 2.08 1.45 6.23
CA TYR A 75 2.81 0.60 5.29
C TYR A 75 2.48 1.04 3.86
N TYR A 76 3.50 1.34 3.06
CA TYR A 76 3.39 1.91 1.73
C TYR A 76 4.07 0.99 0.72
N ALA A 77 3.30 0.52 -0.26
CA ALA A 77 3.79 -0.30 -1.37
C ALA A 77 3.53 0.44 -2.69
N LEU A 78 4.49 0.41 -3.61
CA LEU A 78 4.34 0.97 -4.96
C LEU A 78 4.10 -0.18 -5.92
N LEU A 79 2.97 -0.12 -6.61
CA LEU A 79 2.52 -1.17 -7.52
C LEU A 79 2.38 -0.62 -8.94
N SER A 80 2.73 -1.44 -9.93
CA SER A 80 2.37 -1.20 -11.33
C SER A 80 0.85 -1.36 -11.52
N PRO A 81 0.29 -0.90 -12.67
CA PRO A 81 -1.14 -1.06 -12.97
C PRO A 81 -1.63 -2.50 -12.99
N ASP A 82 -0.75 -3.48 -13.26
CA ASP A 82 -1.05 -4.92 -13.23
C ASP A 82 -0.77 -5.58 -11.86
N GLY A 83 -0.48 -4.78 -10.83
CA GLY A 83 -0.35 -5.24 -9.44
C GLY A 83 1.02 -5.82 -9.09
N ARG A 84 2.05 -5.60 -9.91
CA ARG A 84 3.43 -6.01 -9.57
C ARG A 84 4.07 -4.98 -8.65
N LEU A 85 4.82 -5.48 -7.68
CA LEU A 85 5.59 -4.62 -6.79
C LEU A 85 6.76 -3.97 -7.55
N LEU A 86 6.85 -2.64 -7.47
CA LEU A 86 7.88 -1.84 -8.16
C LEU A 86 9.17 -1.74 -7.34
N THR A 87 9.05 -1.69 -6.02
CA THR A 87 10.18 -1.62 -5.07
C THR A 87 9.75 -2.17 -3.71
N ASP A 88 10.72 -2.50 -2.86
CA ASP A 88 10.45 -2.90 -1.47
C ASP A 88 9.56 -1.88 -0.76
N PRO A 89 8.45 -2.32 -0.12
CA PRO A 89 7.56 -1.42 0.60
C PRO A 89 8.24 -0.83 1.83
N VAL A 90 7.77 0.33 2.28
CA VAL A 90 8.30 1.03 3.45
C VAL A 90 7.23 1.23 4.53
N GLY A 91 7.66 1.25 5.79
CA GLY A 91 6.80 1.55 6.92
C GLY A 91 6.71 3.05 7.23
N TYR A 92 6.93 3.41 8.49
CA TYR A 92 7.04 4.80 8.90
C TYR A 92 8.40 5.39 8.49
N THR A 93 8.39 6.39 7.60
CA THR A 93 9.60 7.02 7.04
C THR A 93 9.52 8.54 7.22
N PRO A 94 9.90 9.09 8.38
CA PRO A 94 9.74 10.52 8.68
C PRO A 94 10.73 11.43 7.94
N ASP A 95 11.81 10.88 7.37
CA ASP A 95 12.74 11.66 6.54
C ASP A 95 12.16 11.83 5.13
N LYS A 96 11.92 13.08 4.74
CA LYS A 96 11.32 13.39 3.43
C LYS A 96 12.20 12.95 2.26
N ASN A 97 13.52 13.05 2.38
CA ASN A 97 14.42 12.72 1.28
C ASN A 97 14.48 11.20 1.08
N GLU A 98 14.38 10.43 2.17
CA GLU A 98 14.23 8.98 2.12
C GLU A 98 12.91 8.59 1.44
N TYR A 99 11.81 9.27 1.77
CA TYR A 99 10.52 9.00 1.14
C TYR A 99 10.49 9.41 -0.35
N ILE A 100 11.12 10.52 -0.73
CA ILE A 100 11.31 10.92 -2.14
C ILE A 100 12.09 9.85 -2.89
N ARG A 101 13.21 9.35 -2.34
CA ARG A 101 13.98 8.26 -2.97
C ARG A 101 13.15 6.99 -3.14
N PHE A 102 12.29 6.67 -2.16
CA PHE A 102 11.37 5.53 -2.28
C PHE A 102 10.41 5.70 -3.46
N LEU A 103 9.79 6.88 -3.62
CA LEU A 103 8.91 7.18 -4.75
C LEU A 103 9.69 7.14 -6.09
N GLN A 104 10.85 7.79 -6.16
CA GLN A 104 11.68 7.81 -7.38
C GLN A 104 12.08 6.40 -7.84
N ARG A 105 12.49 5.52 -6.91
CA ARG A 105 12.78 4.12 -7.25
C ARG A 105 11.58 3.38 -7.86
N GLY A 106 10.37 3.72 -7.43
CA GLY A 106 9.14 3.17 -8.01
C GLY A 106 8.94 3.61 -9.46
N LEU A 107 9.19 4.88 -9.77
CA LEU A 107 9.10 5.41 -11.14
C LEU A 107 10.18 4.78 -12.04
N ASP A 108 11.43 4.71 -11.57
CA ASP A 108 12.52 4.07 -12.32
C ASP A 108 12.20 2.60 -12.65
N ALA A 109 11.62 1.86 -11.69
CA ALA A 109 11.19 0.48 -11.90
C ALA A 109 10.04 0.37 -12.92
N MET A 110 9.11 1.32 -12.91
CA MET A 110 8.00 1.39 -13.86
C MET A 110 8.51 1.61 -15.30
N ASP A 111 9.49 2.49 -15.48
CA ASP A 111 10.10 2.76 -16.79
C ASP A 111 10.81 1.52 -17.33
N ILE A 112 11.55 0.80 -16.48
CA ILE A 112 12.22 -0.46 -16.85
C ILE A 112 11.19 -1.53 -17.28
N LEU A 113 10.08 -1.66 -16.55
CA LEU A 113 9.00 -2.59 -16.89
C LEU A 113 8.35 -2.22 -18.23
N GLY A 114 8.08 -0.94 -18.48
CA GLY A 114 7.51 -0.46 -19.74
C GLY A 114 8.43 -0.69 -20.94
N ALA A 115 9.74 -0.48 -20.77
CA ALA A 115 10.74 -0.75 -21.80
C ALA A 115 10.87 -2.25 -22.12
N THR A 116 10.64 -3.12 -21.13
CA THR A 116 10.68 -4.58 -21.30
C THR A 116 9.41 -5.11 -21.97
N ALA A 117 8.25 -4.51 -21.70
CA ALA A 117 6.97 -4.90 -22.32
C ALA A 117 6.84 -4.43 -23.79
N SER A 118 7.64 -3.46 -24.21
CA SER A 118 7.65 -2.92 -25.58
C SER A 118 8.64 -3.62 -26.52
N ARG A 119 9.32 -4.67 -26.06
CA ARG A 119 10.20 -5.55 -26.85
C ARG A 119 9.52 -6.89 -27.09
#